data_AF-A0A1S2HSG5-F1
#
_entry.id   AF-A0A1S2HSG5-F1
#
_cell.length_a   1.000
_cell.length_b   1.000
_cell.length_c   1.000
_cell.angle_alpha   90.00
_cell.angle_beta   90.00
_cell.angle_gamma   90.00
#
_symmetry.space_group_name_H-M   'P 1'
#
loop_
_entity.id
_entity.type
_entity.pdbx_description
1 polymer ?
#
loop_
_entity_poly.entity_id
_entity_poly.type
_entity_poly.pdbx_seq_one_letter_code
_entity_poly.pdbx_strand_id
1 'polypeptide(L)'
;MGTTAWLALEVERPVVHYLPGVPDADTTVADFVHHTSGLPRLPATMRDRLFGDPYREPVGVPLHLAAAVPATPRGQFVYSNLGYALLGALLGALLGALLDEVHGDWFAAVRQHVLDPAGISSAALVPADADRVVAKLFGRTIQPWALGESSFAAAGGVWSTFDDLCRYAFSTNTGCRRLTARDSSSGRRQVGPAVGGAELVSVSGARNGVRPGTIGA
;
A
#
# COMPACT_ATOMS: atom_id res chain seq x y z
N MET A 1 16.26 -8.40 28.45
CA MET A 1 15.24 -7.34 28.30
C MET A 1 15.54 -6.63 26.99
N GLY A 2 14.88 -7.02 25.90
CA GLY A 2 15.11 -6.42 24.58
C GLY A 2 14.18 -5.23 24.41
N THR A 3 14.73 -4.03 24.32
CA THR A 3 13.99 -2.83 23.88
C THR A 3 13.50 -3.09 22.46
N THR A 4 12.19 -3.27 22.29
CA THR A 4 11.56 -3.14 20.97
C THR A 4 11.79 -1.70 20.53
N ALA A 5 12.78 -1.48 19.64
CA ALA A 5 12.92 -0.23 18.95
C ALA A 5 11.68 -0.06 18.09
N TRP A 6 10.83 0.92 18.41
CA TRP A 6 9.72 1.28 17.57
C TRP A 6 10.27 2.02 16.35
N LEU A 7 9.91 1.57 15.15
CA LEU A 7 10.16 2.31 13.93
C LEU A 7 9.29 3.57 13.96
N ALA A 8 9.85 4.70 14.42
CA ALA A 8 9.16 5.98 14.39
C ALA A 8 9.48 6.69 13.06
N LEU A 9 8.50 6.72 12.16
CA LEU A 9 8.59 7.47 10.91
C LEU A 9 8.05 8.89 11.14
N GLU A 10 8.90 9.90 10.99
CA GLU A 10 8.49 11.30 11.07
C GLU A 10 7.77 11.71 9.78
N VAL A 11 6.45 11.92 9.86
CA VAL A 11 5.62 12.20 8.67
C VAL A 11 5.92 13.56 8.03
N GLU A 12 6.31 14.55 8.83
CA GLU A 12 6.68 15.89 8.32
C GLU A 12 8.14 15.98 7.86
N ARG A 13 8.94 14.91 8.05
CA ARG A 13 10.33 14.93 7.61
C ARG A 13 10.41 14.83 6.09
N PRO A 14 11.24 15.65 5.43
CA PRO A 14 11.47 15.52 4.00
C PRO A 14 11.98 14.13 3.62
N VAL A 15 11.45 13.58 2.52
CA VAL A 15 11.73 12.22 2.04
C VAL A 15 13.21 12.04 1.69
N VAL A 16 13.89 13.10 1.24
CA VAL A 16 15.31 13.09 0.88
C VAL A 16 16.22 12.65 2.03
N HIS A 17 15.80 12.79 3.29
CA HIS A 17 16.53 12.28 4.44
C HIS A 17 16.57 10.74 4.51
N TYR A 18 15.60 10.08 3.91
CA TYR A 18 15.50 8.62 3.86
C TYR A 18 15.89 8.07 2.48
N LEU A 19 15.58 8.82 1.42
CA LEU A 19 15.81 8.46 0.02
C LEU A 19 16.54 9.62 -0.69
N PRO A 20 17.87 9.78 -0.53
CA PRO A 20 18.60 10.94 -1.05
C PRO A 20 18.60 11.09 -2.59
N GLY A 21 18.07 10.10 -3.33
CA GLY A 21 17.93 10.14 -4.78
C GLY A 21 16.62 10.73 -5.32
N VAL A 22 15.70 11.20 -4.46
CA VAL A 22 14.47 11.88 -4.92
C VAL A 22 14.77 13.32 -5.36
N PRO A 23 14.23 13.81 -6.49
CA PRO A 23 14.55 15.15 -7.00
C PRO A 23 14.03 16.31 -6.15
N ASP A 24 12.85 16.16 -5.54
CA ASP A 24 12.23 17.20 -4.71
C ASP A 24 12.67 17.05 -3.25
N ALA A 25 13.46 18.02 -2.78
CA ALA A 25 14.01 18.04 -1.43
C ALA A 25 12.99 18.45 -0.36
N ASP A 26 11.86 19.06 -0.73
CA ASP A 26 10.87 19.59 0.22
C ASP A 26 9.68 18.65 0.42
N THR A 27 9.49 17.68 -0.48
CA THR A 27 8.43 16.67 -0.35
C THR A 27 8.61 15.85 0.92
N THR A 28 7.56 15.78 1.74
CA THR A 28 7.54 15.04 3.02
C THR A 28 6.91 13.66 2.88
N VAL A 29 7.06 12.84 3.92
CA VAL A 29 6.36 11.54 3.99
C VAL A 29 4.83 11.73 3.98
N ALA A 30 4.33 12.76 4.68
CA ALA A 30 2.92 13.12 4.73
C ALA A 30 2.37 13.42 3.33
N ASP A 31 3.16 14.06 2.46
CA ASP A 31 2.76 14.37 1.09
C ASP A 31 2.50 13.12 0.25
N PHE A 32 3.27 12.04 0.46
CA PHE A 32 2.98 10.76 -0.20
C PHE A 32 1.74 10.08 0.37
N VAL A 33 1.60 10.06 1.70
CA VAL A 33 0.46 9.43 2.38
C VAL A 33 -0.85 10.10 1.98
N HIS A 34 -0.87 11.43 1.87
CA HIS A 34 -2.05 12.23 1.56
C HIS A 34 -2.25 12.50 0.07
N HIS A 35 -1.40 11.97 -0.80
CA HIS A 35 -1.43 12.23 -2.24
C HIS A 35 -1.33 13.73 -2.57
N THR A 36 -0.52 14.49 -1.83
CA THR A 36 -0.31 15.94 -2.02
C THR A 36 1.10 16.30 -2.50
N SER A 37 1.95 15.33 -2.84
CA SER A 37 3.30 15.57 -3.37
C SER A 37 3.33 16.16 -4.78
N GLY A 38 2.19 16.17 -5.47
CA GLY A 38 2.10 16.58 -6.88
C GLY A 38 2.65 15.55 -7.88
N LEU A 39 3.09 14.37 -7.40
CA LEU A 39 3.50 13.26 -8.25
C LEU A 39 2.33 12.71 -9.07
N PRO A 40 2.56 12.30 -10.32
CA PRO A 40 1.53 11.66 -11.14
C PRO A 40 1.16 10.27 -10.59
N ARG A 41 0.10 9.67 -11.14
CA ARG A 41 -0.29 8.28 -10.85
C ARG A 41 0.87 7.31 -11.06
N LEU A 42 1.52 7.38 -12.22
CA LEU A 42 2.68 6.59 -12.63
C LEU A 42 3.76 7.49 -13.24
N PRO A 43 5.03 7.08 -13.25
CA PRO A 43 6.09 7.77 -13.99
C PRO A 43 5.74 7.94 -15.47
N ALA A 44 6.22 9.02 -16.11
CA ALA A 44 6.02 9.26 -17.53
C ALA A 44 6.54 8.13 -18.45
N THR A 45 7.51 7.34 -17.96
CA THR A 45 8.04 6.16 -18.65
C THR A 45 7.06 5.00 -18.68
N MET A 46 6.14 4.91 -17.71
CA MET A 46 5.05 3.93 -17.69
C MET A 46 3.84 4.51 -18.39
N ARG A 47 3.51 4.00 -19.57
CA ARG A 47 2.27 4.37 -20.25
C ARG A 47 1.10 3.71 -19.53
N ASP A 48 0.15 4.51 -19.08
CA ASP A 48 -1.21 4.04 -18.78
C ASP A 48 -1.81 3.50 -20.09
N ARG A 49 -1.70 2.18 -20.29
CA ARG A 49 -2.26 1.53 -21.48
C ARG A 49 -3.73 1.24 -21.21
N LEU A 50 -4.63 1.81 -22.02
CA LEU A 50 -6.09 1.58 -21.89
C LEU A 50 -6.47 0.09 -21.79
N PHE A 51 -5.70 -0.79 -22.43
CA PHE A 51 -5.93 -2.24 -22.47
C PHE A 51 -4.71 -3.06 -22.03
N GLY A 52 -3.74 -2.44 -21.35
CA GLY A 52 -2.50 -3.10 -20.96
C GLY A 52 -2.21 -2.93 -19.48
N ASP A 53 -1.47 -3.89 -18.93
CA ASP A 53 -0.97 -3.80 -17.57
C ASP A 53 0.29 -2.91 -17.53
N PRO A 54 0.21 -1.69 -16.94
CA PRO A 54 1.36 -0.80 -16.86
C PRO A 54 2.44 -1.30 -15.87
N TYR A 55 2.11 -2.27 -15.01
CA TYR A 55 2.99 -2.82 -13.99
C TYR A 55 3.75 -4.06 -14.46
N ARG A 56 3.60 -4.48 -15.72
CA ARG A 56 4.38 -5.59 -16.29
C ARG A 56 5.85 -5.23 -16.48
N GLU A 57 6.14 -4.07 -17.05
CA GLU A 57 7.52 -3.63 -17.32
C GLU A 57 8.37 -3.48 -16.05
N PRO A 58 7.81 -3.04 -14.89
CA PRO A 58 8.57 -2.89 -13.65
C PRO A 58 8.69 -4.16 -12.79
N VAL A 59 8.23 -5.32 -13.26
CA VAL A 59 8.42 -6.60 -12.55
C VAL A 59 9.90 -6.94 -12.49
N GLY A 60 10.42 -7.16 -11.28
CA GLY A 60 11.85 -7.41 -11.05
C GLY A 60 12.77 -6.21 -11.32
N VAL A 61 12.22 -5.03 -11.60
CA VAL A 61 12.99 -3.80 -11.84
C VAL A 61 12.88 -2.88 -10.61
N PRO A 62 14.01 -2.50 -9.98
CA PRO A 62 13.99 -1.57 -8.84
C PRO A 62 13.34 -0.22 -9.20
N LEU A 63 12.70 0.40 -8.20
CA LEU A 63 12.13 1.74 -8.38
C LEU A 63 13.25 2.77 -8.59
N HIS A 64 13.23 3.47 -9.72
CA HIS A 64 14.15 4.57 -9.97
C HIS A 64 13.68 5.84 -9.24
N LEU A 65 14.39 6.25 -8.19
CA LEU A 65 14.03 7.44 -7.39
C LEU A 65 13.96 8.73 -8.22
N ALA A 66 14.80 8.85 -9.26
CA ALA A 66 14.77 9.97 -10.20
C ALA A 66 13.45 10.10 -11.00
N ALA A 67 12.61 9.06 -11.00
CA ALA A 67 11.28 9.12 -11.60
C ALA A 67 10.27 9.92 -10.76
N ALA A 68 10.60 10.31 -9.52
CA ALA A 68 9.77 11.10 -8.62
C ALA A 68 9.74 12.59 -9.03
N VAL A 69 9.27 12.86 -10.26
CA VAL A 69 9.13 14.22 -10.81
C VAL A 69 7.68 14.68 -10.64
N PRO A 70 7.42 15.77 -9.89
CA PRO A 70 6.08 16.32 -9.74
C PRO A 70 5.51 16.78 -11.08
N ALA A 71 4.24 16.44 -11.35
CA ALA A 71 3.49 16.90 -12.52
C ALA A 71 2.56 18.09 -12.18
N THR A 72 2.35 18.34 -10.90
CA THR A 72 1.49 19.40 -10.38
C THR A 72 2.13 20.03 -9.13
N PRO A 73 1.69 21.23 -8.71
CA PRO A 73 2.20 21.83 -7.48
C PRO A 73 1.90 20.97 -6.23
N ARG A 74 2.86 20.93 -5.31
CA ARG A 74 2.69 20.34 -3.97
C ARG A 74 1.51 20.99 -3.23
N GLY A 75 0.82 20.20 -2.40
CA GLY A 75 -0.37 20.59 -1.64
C GLY A 75 -1.69 20.33 -2.36
N GLN A 76 -1.67 20.05 -3.66
CA GLN A 76 -2.86 19.65 -4.41
C GLN A 76 -3.04 18.13 -4.36
N PHE A 77 -4.27 17.67 -4.13
CA PHE A 77 -4.57 16.24 -4.15
C PHE A 77 -4.48 15.68 -5.57
N VAL A 78 -3.54 14.77 -5.78
CA VAL A 78 -3.36 13.99 -7.02
C VAL A 78 -3.03 12.55 -6.64
N TYR A 79 -3.97 11.63 -6.89
CA TYR A 79 -3.79 10.21 -6.59
C TYR A 79 -2.53 9.65 -7.28
N SER A 80 -1.60 9.14 -6.47
CA SER A 80 -0.26 8.76 -6.90
C SER A 80 0.13 7.37 -6.40
N ASN A 81 0.13 6.38 -7.30
CA ASN A 81 0.73 5.08 -7.01
C ASN A 81 2.25 5.18 -6.93
N LEU A 82 2.87 6.11 -7.67
CA LEU A 82 4.29 6.41 -7.55
C LEU A 82 4.66 6.88 -6.14
N GLY A 83 3.86 7.74 -5.51
CA GLY A 83 4.06 8.15 -4.11
C GLY A 83 4.06 6.95 -3.15
N TYR A 84 3.13 6.01 -3.32
CA TYR A 84 3.10 4.79 -2.48
C TYR A 84 4.23 3.81 -2.80
N ALA A 85 4.66 3.70 -4.06
CA ALA A 85 5.85 2.92 -4.41
C ALA A 85 7.10 3.48 -3.71
N LEU A 86 7.25 4.82 -3.66
CA LEU A 86 8.33 5.49 -2.94
C LEU A 86 8.22 5.32 -1.42
N LEU A 87 7.01 5.29 -0.84
CA LEU A 87 6.82 4.94 0.57
C LEU A 87 7.28 3.51 0.88
N GLY A 88 6.98 2.54 0.01
CA GLY A 88 7.50 1.19 0.14
C GLY A 88 9.03 1.14 0.11
N ALA A 89 9.65 1.85 -0.83
CA ALA A 89 11.10 1.97 -0.92
C ALA A 89 11.71 2.64 0.32
N LEU A 90 11.06 3.68 0.86
CA LEU A 90 11.47 4.37 2.07
C LEU A 90 11.46 3.43 3.28
N LEU A 91 10.37 2.68 3.47
CA LEU A 91 10.25 1.71 4.56
C LEU A 91 11.29 0.60 4.42
N GLY A 92 11.52 0.09 3.20
CA GLY A 92 12.58 -0.89 2.93
C GLY A 92 13.98 -0.35 3.27
N ALA A 93 14.29 0.89 2.90
CA ALA A 93 15.57 1.52 3.23
C ALA A 93 15.76 1.69 4.75
N LEU A 94 14.71 2.11 5.46
CA LEU A 94 14.73 2.23 6.91
C LEU A 94 14.92 0.88 7.60
N LEU A 95 14.21 -0.16 7.15
CA LEU A 95 14.35 -1.50 7.71
C LEU A 95 15.73 -2.08 7.42
N GLY A 96 16.25 -1.93 6.18
CA GLY A 96 17.60 -2.39 5.83
C GLY A 96 18.67 -1.74 6.71
N ALA A 97 18.54 -0.43 6.98
CA ALA A 97 19.46 0.28 7.87
C ALA A 97 19.36 -0.17 9.34
N LEU A 98 18.19 -0.58 9.81
CA LEU A 98 17.99 -1.04 11.19
C LEU A 98 18.33 -2.51 11.41
N LEU A 99 18.11 -3.34 10.40
CA LEU A 99 18.31 -4.80 10.44
C LEU A 99 19.67 -5.24 9.88
N ASP A 100 20.47 -4.29 9.37
CA ASP A 100 21.72 -4.56 8.62
C ASP A 100 21.50 -5.52 7.44
N GLU A 101 20.33 -5.39 6.81
CA GLU A 101 19.91 -6.21 5.67
C GLU A 101 20.07 -5.42 4.36
N VAL A 102 20.63 -6.08 3.34
CA VAL A 102 20.91 -5.49 2.02
C VAL A 102 19.62 -5.12 1.26
N HIS A 103 18.49 -5.71 1.62
CA HIS A 103 17.17 -5.37 1.08
C HIS A 103 16.11 -5.49 2.18
N GLY A 104 15.78 -4.39 2.87
CA GLY A 104 14.67 -4.39 3.81
C GLY A 104 13.33 -4.63 3.08
N ASP A 105 12.56 -5.61 3.55
CA ASP A 105 11.24 -5.92 3.01
C ASP A 105 10.15 -5.13 3.76
N TRP A 106 9.61 -4.10 3.11
CA TRP A 106 8.50 -3.31 3.67
C TRP A 106 7.28 -4.18 3.98
N PHE A 107 7.05 -5.27 3.22
CA PHE A 107 5.90 -6.15 3.44
C PHE A 107 6.09 -7.00 4.69
N ALA A 108 7.33 -7.41 5.01
CA ALA A 108 7.65 -8.02 6.30
C ALA A 108 7.32 -7.08 7.47
N ALA A 109 7.63 -5.79 7.37
CA ALA A 109 7.21 -4.78 8.36
C ALA A 109 5.68 -4.70 8.49
N VAL A 110 4.95 -4.67 7.37
CA VAL A 110 3.48 -4.68 7.38
C VAL A 110 2.94 -5.95 8.02
N ARG A 111 3.52 -7.12 7.73
CA ARG A 111 3.15 -8.38 8.37
C ARG A 111 3.33 -8.30 9.88
N GLN A 112 4.53 -7.95 10.33
CA GLN A 112 4.88 -7.93 11.75
C GLN A 112 4.07 -6.90 12.56
N HIS A 113 3.87 -5.70 12.02
CA HIS A 113 3.31 -4.58 12.78
C HIS A 113 1.82 -4.34 12.56
N VAL A 114 1.24 -4.87 11.47
CA VAL A 114 -0.15 -4.62 11.09
C VAL A 114 -0.95 -5.92 10.98
N LEU A 115 -0.46 -6.90 10.21
CA LEU A 115 -1.24 -8.10 9.87
C LEU A 115 -1.22 -9.15 10.99
N ASP A 116 -0.05 -9.50 11.52
CA ASP A 116 0.09 -10.49 12.60
C ASP A 116 -0.65 -10.04 13.88
N PRO A 117 -0.59 -8.77 14.33
CA PRO A 117 -1.39 -8.29 15.45
C PRO A 117 -2.91 -8.33 15.20
N ALA A 118 -3.33 -8.25 13.93
CA ALA A 118 -4.71 -8.41 13.51
C ALA A 118 -5.13 -9.88 13.30
N GLY A 119 -4.20 -10.83 13.46
CA GLY A 119 -4.44 -12.25 13.23
C GLY A 119 -4.58 -12.62 11.75
N ILE A 120 -3.92 -11.90 10.85
CA ILE A 120 -3.99 -12.08 9.40
C ILE A 120 -2.68 -12.71 8.92
N SER A 121 -2.73 -13.98 8.48
CA SER A 121 -1.56 -14.71 7.97
C SER A 121 -1.63 -15.04 6.48
N SER A 122 -2.81 -14.92 5.87
CA SER A 122 -3.11 -15.29 4.47
C SER A 122 -2.69 -14.25 3.44
N ALA A 123 -2.40 -13.01 3.86
CA ALA A 123 -2.05 -11.94 2.94
C ALA A 123 -0.71 -12.20 2.22
N ALA A 124 -0.69 -11.97 0.90
CA ALA A 124 0.47 -12.20 0.05
C ALA A 124 0.54 -11.16 -1.09
N LEU A 125 1.74 -10.90 -1.60
CA LEU A 125 1.92 -10.06 -2.80
C LEU A 125 1.67 -10.86 -4.09
N VAL A 126 2.06 -12.14 -4.08
CA VAL A 126 1.99 -13.03 -5.24
C VAL A 126 1.38 -14.37 -4.80
N PRO A 127 0.05 -14.44 -4.60
CA PRO A 127 -0.61 -15.71 -4.26
C PRO A 127 -0.52 -16.70 -5.43
N ALA A 128 -0.62 -18.00 -5.12
CA ALA A 128 -0.70 -19.04 -6.15
C ALA A 128 -1.96 -18.85 -7.01
N ASP A 129 -1.92 -19.26 -8.28
CA ASP A 129 -3.04 -19.06 -9.21
C ASP A 129 -4.35 -19.72 -8.72
N ALA A 130 -4.24 -20.84 -8.01
CA ALA A 130 -5.39 -21.54 -7.43
C ALA A 130 -6.10 -20.76 -6.32
N ASP A 131 -5.39 -19.84 -5.65
CA ASP A 131 -5.92 -19.06 -4.52
C ASP A 131 -6.48 -17.70 -4.95
N ARG A 132 -6.33 -17.34 -6.23
CA ARG A 132 -6.75 -16.04 -6.78
C ARG A 132 -8.23 -16.05 -7.16
N VAL A 133 -9.01 -15.16 -6.53
CA VAL A 133 -10.34 -14.81 -7.02
C VAL A 133 -10.22 -13.69 -8.05
N VAL A 134 -10.57 -13.99 -9.30
CA VAL A 134 -10.39 -13.09 -10.44
C VAL A 134 -11.72 -12.68 -11.06
N ALA A 135 -11.82 -11.41 -11.46
CA ALA A 135 -12.99 -10.88 -12.12
C ALA A 135 -13.19 -11.52 -13.51
N LYS A 136 -14.44 -11.71 -13.92
CA LYS A 136 -14.81 -12.16 -15.26
C LYS A 136 -15.64 -11.11 -15.96
N LEU A 137 -15.34 -10.87 -17.23
CA LEU A 137 -16.12 -9.98 -18.11
C LEU A 137 -16.52 -10.75 -19.35
N PHE A 138 -17.83 -10.83 -19.61
CA PHE A 138 -18.41 -11.64 -20.70
C PHE A 138 -17.89 -13.09 -20.74
N GLY A 139 -17.78 -13.72 -19.55
CA GLY A 139 -17.30 -15.10 -19.41
C GLY A 139 -15.78 -15.28 -19.53
N ARG A 140 -15.03 -14.22 -19.83
CA ARG A 140 -13.56 -14.25 -19.91
C ARG A 140 -12.94 -13.74 -18.62
N THR A 141 -11.97 -14.47 -18.10
CA THR A 141 -11.16 -14.03 -16.95
C THR A 141 -10.36 -12.79 -17.33
N ILE A 142 -10.51 -11.73 -16.52
CA ILE A 142 -9.63 -10.56 -16.57
C ILE A 142 -8.35 -10.95 -15.85
N GLN A 143 -7.21 -10.86 -16.55
CA GLN A 143 -5.92 -11.09 -15.94
C GLN A 143 -5.63 -9.96 -14.94
N PRO A 144 -5.34 -10.29 -13.67
CA PRO A 144 -4.90 -9.29 -12.70
C PRO A 144 -3.62 -8.61 -13.18
N TRP A 145 -3.47 -7.33 -12.82
CA TRP A 145 -2.21 -6.64 -13.03
C TRP A 145 -1.11 -7.22 -12.15
N ALA A 146 0.12 -7.27 -12.66
CA ALA A 146 1.33 -7.76 -11.99
C ALA A 146 1.86 -6.79 -10.92
N LEU A 147 0.96 -6.02 -10.29
CA LEU A 147 1.28 -4.96 -9.34
C LEU A 147 2.08 -5.50 -8.14
N GLY A 148 1.67 -6.64 -7.57
CA GLY A 148 2.33 -7.28 -6.42
C GLY A 148 3.74 -7.79 -6.70
N GLU A 149 4.08 -8.06 -7.97
CA GLU A 149 5.41 -8.51 -8.41
C GLU A 149 6.32 -7.34 -8.82
N SER A 150 5.76 -6.13 -8.88
CA SER A 150 6.43 -4.93 -9.37
C SER A 150 7.00 -4.09 -8.24
N SER A 151 7.87 -3.14 -8.57
CA SER A 151 8.31 -2.09 -7.64
C SER A 151 7.19 -1.18 -7.12
N PHE A 152 5.96 -1.33 -7.60
CA PHE A 152 4.76 -0.62 -7.17
C PHE A 152 3.88 -1.44 -6.22
N ALA A 153 4.34 -2.60 -5.74
CA ALA A 153 3.58 -3.48 -4.86
C ALA A 153 3.00 -2.77 -3.62
N ALA A 154 3.71 -1.79 -3.05
CA ALA A 154 3.24 -0.99 -1.91
C ALA A 154 1.99 -0.12 -2.23
N ALA A 155 1.70 0.15 -3.50
CA ALA A 155 0.54 0.96 -3.91
C ALA A 155 -0.78 0.18 -3.97
N GLY A 156 -0.76 -1.15 -3.86
CA GLY A 156 -1.98 -1.97 -3.92
C GLY A 156 -1.77 -3.43 -4.34
N GLY A 157 -0.55 -3.94 -4.23
CA GLY A 157 -0.19 -5.30 -4.65
C GLY A 157 -0.58 -6.39 -3.66
N VAL A 158 -1.10 -6.04 -2.47
CA VAL A 158 -1.48 -7.01 -1.45
C VAL A 158 -2.79 -7.69 -1.82
N TRP A 159 -2.75 -9.02 -1.86
CA TRP A 159 -3.89 -9.91 -1.92
C TRP A 159 -4.24 -10.38 -0.52
N SER A 160 -5.52 -10.39 -0.19
CA SER A 160 -6.00 -10.81 1.13
C SER A 160 -7.44 -11.29 1.04
N THR A 161 -7.99 -11.91 2.08
CA THR A 161 -9.37 -12.39 2.04
C THR A 161 -10.36 -11.35 2.54
N PHE A 162 -11.65 -11.55 2.25
CA PHE A 162 -12.70 -10.72 2.85
C PHE A 162 -12.68 -10.82 4.39
N ASP A 163 -12.47 -12.01 4.92
CA ASP A 163 -12.37 -12.27 6.36
C ASP A 163 -11.17 -11.52 6.98
N ASP A 164 -10.04 -11.48 6.29
CA ASP A 164 -8.88 -10.69 6.70
C ASP A 164 -9.15 -9.19 6.66
N LEU A 165 -9.88 -8.70 5.66
CA LEU A 165 -10.30 -7.30 5.61
C LEU A 165 -11.21 -6.95 6.79
N CYS A 166 -12.11 -7.86 7.19
CA CYS A 166 -12.91 -7.71 8.40
C CYS A 166 -12.03 -7.69 9.65
N ARG A 167 -11.11 -8.64 9.82
CA ARG A 167 -10.14 -8.67 10.94
C ARG A 167 -9.35 -7.36 11.03
N TYR A 168 -8.85 -6.88 9.89
CA TYR A 168 -8.12 -5.61 9.81
C TYR A 168 -8.99 -4.45 10.29
N ALA A 169 -10.20 -4.29 9.75
CA ALA A 169 -11.14 -3.23 10.15
C ALA A 169 -11.54 -3.31 11.63
N PHE A 170 -11.70 -4.51 12.19
CA PHE A 170 -11.96 -4.68 13.62
C PHE A 170 -10.73 -4.36 14.47
N SER A 171 -9.52 -4.72 14.04
CA SER A 171 -8.28 -4.44 14.77
C SER A 171 -8.02 -2.94 14.88
N THR A 172 -8.30 -2.17 13.83
CA THR A 172 -8.14 -0.71 13.81
C THR A 172 -9.24 -0.03 14.63
N ASN A 173 -10.48 -0.51 14.57
CA ASN A 173 -11.58 0.00 15.41
C ASN A 173 -11.39 -0.32 16.90
N THR A 174 -10.93 -1.54 17.25
CA THR A 174 -10.59 -1.89 18.63
C THR A 174 -9.27 -1.26 19.09
N GLY A 175 -8.36 -0.94 18.17
CA GLY A 175 -7.17 -0.12 18.40
C GLY A 175 -7.55 1.33 18.75
N CYS A 176 -8.49 1.92 18.02
CA CYS A 176 -9.10 3.21 18.35
C CYS A 176 -9.79 3.17 19.71
N ARG A 177 -10.47 2.04 20.03
CA ARG A 177 -11.03 1.79 21.36
C ARG A 177 -9.99 1.53 22.45
N ARG A 178 -8.79 1.01 22.15
CA ARG A 178 -7.70 0.80 23.13
C ARG A 178 -6.88 2.07 23.39
N LEU A 179 -6.74 2.93 22.39
CA LEU A 179 -6.15 4.26 22.55
C LEU A 179 -7.09 5.19 23.34
N THR A 180 -8.41 5.06 23.16
CA THR A 180 -9.42 5.76 23.98
C THR A 180 -9.73 5.07 25.33
N ALA A 181 -9.58 3.75 25.45
CA ALA A 181 -9.80 3.02 26.71
C ALA A 181 -8.61 3.06 27.67
N ARG A 182 -7.44 3.59 27.27
CA ARG A 182 -6.45 4.04 28.24
C ARG A 182 -6.96 5.22 29.09
N ASP A 183 -8.08 5.84 28.71
CA ASP A 183 -8.74 6.92 29.46
C ASP A 183 -10.05 6.49 30.13
N SER A 184 -10.43 5.20 30.12
CA SER A 184 -11.65 4.76 30.81
C SER A 184 -11.65 3.26 31.11
N SER A 185 -11.60 2.94 32.40
CA SER A 185 -11.69 1.59 32.95
C SER A 185 -13.07 0.95 32.80
N SER A 186 -13.04 -0.38 32.59
CA SER A 186 -13.99 -1.43 33.01
C SER A 186 -14.87 -2.11 31.93
N GLY A 187 -14.87 -3.45 31.96
CA GLY A 187 -16.04 -4.27 31.56
C GLY A 187 -15.88 -5.29 30.41
N ARG A 188 -15.48 -6.53 30.77
CA ARG A 188 -15.69 -7.85 30.11
C ARG A 188 -16.78 -7.98 29.01
N ARG A 189 -16.49 -8.70 27.90
CA ARG A 189 -16.88 -10.12 27.64
C ARG A 189 -16.40 -10.69 26.28
N GLN A 190 -16.27 -12.03 26.23
CA GLN A 190 -15.76 -12.91 25.16
C GLN A 190 -16.68 -13.06 23.93
N VAL A 191 -16.11 -13.46 22.77
CA VAL A 191 -16.82 -14.13 21.66
C VAL A 191 -15.94 -15.26 21.10
N GLY A 192 -16.53 -16.46 20.88
CA GLY A 192 -15.90 -17.67 20.35
C GLY A 192 -15.81 -17.71 18.80
N PRO A 193 -15.24 -18.78 18.20
CA PRO A 193 -14.77 -18.76 16.83
C PRO A 193 -15.86 -19.16 15.82
N ALA A 194 -15.81 -18.55 14.64
CA ALA A 194 -16.50 -19.05 13.44
C ALA A 194 -15.44 -19.55 12.45
N VAL A 195 -15.67 -20.75 11.94
CA VAL A 195 -14.85 -21.47 10.96
C VAL A 195 -15.40 -21.14 9.57
N GLY A 196 -14.55 -20.75 8.62
CA GLY A 196 -14.95 -20.51 7.23
C GLY A 196 -13.75 -20.26 6.32
N GLY A 197 -13.67 -20.97 5.19
CA GLY A 197 -12.54 -20.98 4.27
C GLY A 197 -12.17 -19.61 3.72
N ALA A 198 -10.86 -19.41 3.55
CA ALA A 198 -10.24 -18.14 3.19
C ALA A 198 -9.99 -18.10 1.67
N GLU A 199 -10.65 -17.18 0.94
CA GLU A 199 -10.43 -16.91 -0.50
C GLU A 199 -9.86 -15.49 -0.70
N LEU A 200 -8.75 -15.35 -1.46
CA LEU A 200 -8.02 -14.09 -1.62
C LEU A 200 -8.55 -13.23 -2.78
N VAL A 201 -8.78 -11.95 -2.50
CA VAL A 201 -9.22 -10.88 -3.43
C VAL A 201 -8.17 -9.76 -3.47
N SER A 202 -7.93 -9.20 -4.66
CA SER A 202 -7.07 -8.02 -4.81
C SER A 202 -7.83 -6.73 -4.47
N VAL A 203 -7.27 -5.91 -3.57
CA VAL A 203 -7.77 -4.57 -3.27
C VAL A 203 -7.09 -3.58 -4.22
N SER A 204 -7.55 -3.53 -5.48
CA SER A 204 -7.04 -2.55 -6.45
C SER A 204 -8.06 -1.43 -6.69
N GLY A 205 -7.66 -0.20 -6.39
CA GLY A 205 -8.43 1.01 -6.65
C GLY A 205 -8.53 1.32 -8.14
N ALA A 206 -9.50 0.72 -8.83
CA ALA A 206 -9.86 1.10 -10.19
C ALA A 206 -11.17 1.90 -10.18
N ARG A 207 -11.09 3.23 -10.13
CA ARG A 207 -12.15 4.12 -10.63
C ARG A 207 -11.53 5.25 -11.43
N ASN A 208 -11.54 5.10 -12.76
CA ASN A 208 -11.46 6.24 -13.66
C ASN A 208 -12.79 6.99 -13.58
N GLY A 209 -12.79 8.18 -12.98
CA GLY A 209 -13.94 9.07 -12.98
C GLY A 209 -14.20 9.57 -14.40
N VAL A 210 -15.19 8.97 -15.08
CA VAL A 210 -15.83 9.60 -16.23
C VAL A 210 -16.72 10.71 -15.69
N ARG A 211 -16.37 11.97 -15.97
CA ARG A 211 -17.31 13.08 -15.79
C ARG A 211 -18.40 12.94 -16.86
N PRO A 212 -19.69 12.95 -16.51
CA PRO A 212 -20.74 13.11 -17.52
C PRO A 212 -20.59 14.51 -18.13
N GLY A 213 -20.30 14.54 -19.43
CA GLY A 213 -20.30 15.76 -20.22
C GLY A 213 -21.72 16.31 -20.31
N THR A 214 -21.83 17.61 -20.08
CA THR A 214 -23.01 18.43 -20.33
C THR A 214 -23.37 18.34 -21.81
N ILE A 215 -24.53 17.76 -22.14
CA ILE A 215 -25.15 17.96 -23.46
C ILE A 215 -26.00 19.22 -23.32
N GLY A 216 -25.60 20.27 -24.03
CA GLY A 216 -26.38 21.50 -24.18
C GLY A 216 -26.43 21.88 -25.65
N ALA A 217 -27.59 21.65 -26.27
CA ALA A 217 -28.35 22.52 -27.17
C ALA A 217 -29.51 21.70 -27.76
#